data_AF-A0A8J5WCJ8-F1
#
_entry.id   AF-A0A8J5WCJ8-F1
#
_cell.length_a   1.000
_cell.length_b   1.000
_cell.length_c   1.000
_cell.angle_alpha   90.00
_cell.angle_beta   90.00
_cell.angle_gamma   90.00
#
_symmetry.space_group_name_H-M   'P 1'
#
loop_
_entity.id
_entity.type
_entity.pdbx_description
1 polymer ?
#
loop_
_entity_poly.entity_id
_entity_poly.type
_entity_poly.pdbx_seq_one_letter_code
_entity_poly.pdbx_strand_id
1 'polypeptide(L)'
;MGRVRTKTVKKTSRQVIEKYYSRMTLDFHTNKKVLEEVSILPSKRLRNKVAGFTTHLMRRIQRGPVRGISLKLQEEERERRMDFVPEKSALEVEEIRVDKETMEMLAALGMAELPGVAQQPEVSSAPAYSRPPYGGPRRDRV
;
A
#
# COMPACT_ATOMS: atom_id res chain seq x y z
N MET A 1 11.81 -32.00 -1.86
CA MET A 1 11.58 -31.26 -0.59
C MET A 1 12.09 -29.81 -0.74
N GLY A 2 11.25 -28.81 -0.43
CA GLY A 2 11.49 -27.40 -0.78
C GLY A 2 12.31 -26.56 0.21
N ARG A 3 12.92 -25.47 -0.28
CA ARG A 3 13.76 -24.51 0.48
C ARG A 3 12.95 -23.38 1.13
N VAL A 4 11.80 -23.69 1.71
CA VAL A 4 10.90 -22.69 2.33
C VAL A 4 11.39 -22.33 3.74
N ARG A 5 11.47 -21.04 4.06
CA ARG A 5 11.86 -20.55 5.40
C ARG A 5 10.67 -20.58 6.37
N THR A 6 10.90 -21.02 7.61
CA THR A 6 9.89 -21.11 8.67
C THR A 6 9.48 -19.74 9.22
N LYS A 7 8.33 -19.68 9.91
CA LYS A 7 7.81 -18.45 10.54
C LYS A 7 8.79 -17.80 11.52
N THR A 8 9.54 -18.62 12.27
CA THR A 8 10.54 -18.14 13.24
C THR A 8 11.66 -17.35 12.57
N VAL A 9 12.21 -17.88 11.46
CA VAL A 9 13.24 -17.18 10.66
C VAL A 9 12.68 -15.89 10.08
N LYS A 10 11.46 -15.91 9.53
CA LYS A 10 10.84 -14.72 8.94
C LYS A 10 10.55 -13.64 9.98
N LYS A 11 10.02 -14.01 11.16
CA LYS A 11 9.67 -13.07 12.24
C LYS A 11 10.92 -12.43 12.85
N THR A 12 11.90 -13.24 13.24
CA THR A 12 13.17 -12.74 13.81
C THR A 12 13.90 -11.81 12.85
N SER A 13 13.95 -12.16 11.57
CA SER A 13 14.61 -11.31 10.57
C SER A 13 13.96 -9.93 10.43
N ARG A 14 12.63 -9.84 10.46
CA ARG A 14 11.93 -8.55 10.39
C ARG A 14 12.23 -7.69 11.62
N GLN A 15 12.16 -8.30 12.81
CA GLN A 15 12.44 -7.60 14.07
C GLN A 15 13.88 -7.06 14.15
N VAL A 16 14.86 -7.81 13.62
CA VAL A 16 16.25 -7.33 13.57
C VAL A 16 16.37 -6.12 12.64
N ILE A 17 15.67 -6.14 11.50
CA ILE A 17 15.70 -5.05 10.53
C ILE A 17 15.03 -3.79 11.08
N GLU A 18 13.87 -3.92 11.72
CA GLU A 18 13.14 -2.79 12.32
C GLU A 18 13.97 -2.06 13.38
N LYS A 19 14.73 -2.80 14.19
CA LYS A 19 15.51 -2.22 15.30
C LYS A 19 16.91 -1.76 14.93
N TYR A 20 17.58 -2.48 14.02
CA TYR A 20 19.01 -2.29 13.75
C TYR A 20 19.30 -1.97 12.28
N TYR A 21 18.36 -1.33 11.57
CA TYR A 21 18.51 -1.01 10.15
C TYR A 21 19.86 -0.37 9.79
N SER A 22 20.33 0.58 10.60
CA SER A 22 21.61 1.29 10.39
C SER A 22 22.85 0.39 10.42
N ARG A 23 22.79 -0.76 11.09
CA ARG A 23 23.90 -1.71 11.21
C ARG A 23 23.86 -2.82 10.15
N MET A 24 22.74 -2.94 9.43
CA MET A 24 22.52 -4.02 8.48
C MET A 24 22.99 -3.62 7.09
N THR A 25 23.55 -4.57 6.36
CA THR A 25 24.05 -4.36 4.99
C THR A 25 23.46 -5.38 4.00
N LEU A 26 23.90 -5.32 2.74
CA LEU A 26 23.56 -6.34 1.73
C LEU A 26 24.41 -7.61 1.81
N ASP A 27 25.53 -7.56 2.53
CA ASP A 27 26.47 -8.65 2.62
C ASP A 27 26.06 -9.68 3.69
N PHE A 28 26.30 -10.95 3.39
CA PHE A 28 25.93 -12.05 4.27
C PHE A 28 26.85 -12.17 5.48
N HIS A 29 28.16 -11.95 5.31
CA HIS A 29 29.14 -12.19 6.36
C HIS A 29 29.09 -11.12 7.44
N THR A 30 28.94 -9.87 7.04
CA THR A 30 28.72 -8.73 7.95
C THR A 30 27.43 -8.91 8.77
N ASN A 31 26.30 -9.17 8.11
CA ASN A 31 25.02 -9.39 8.81
C ASN A 31 25.06 -10.60 9.74
N LYS A 32 25.81 -11.66 9.38
CA LYS A 32 26.01 -12.81 10.26
C LYS A 32 26.75 -12.43 11.55
N LYS A 33 27.78 -11.58 11.47
CA LYS A 33 28.51 -11.06 12.65
C LYS A 33 27.62 -10.16 13.51
N VAL A 34 26.89 -9.23 12.88
CA VAL A 34 25.94 -8.36 13.61
C VAL A 34 24.88 -9.18 14.35
N LEU A 35 24.39 -10.28 13.76
CA LEU A 35 23.44 -11.18 14.42
C LEU A 35 24.02 -11.93 15.62
N GLU A 36 25.35 -12.11 15.72
CA GLU A 36 25.98 -12.72 16.89
C GLU A 36 25.96 -11.79 18.09
N GLU A 37 26.06 -10.48 17.86
CA GLU A 37 26.01 -9.45 18.90
C GLU A 37 24.56 -9.10 19.29
N VAL A 38 23.67 -9.01 18.30
CA VAL A 38 22.30 -8.51 18.49
C VAL A 38 21.33 -9.58 18.98
N SER A 39 21.56 -10.85 18.62
CA SER A 39 20.58 -11.91 18.84
C SER A 39 21.18 -13.19 19.40
N ILE A 40 20.57 -13.71 20.47
CA ILE A 40 20.94 -15.01 21.05
C ILE A 40 20.24 -16.11 20.24
N LEU A 41 20.90 -16.56 19.18
CA LEU A 41 20.43 -17.68 18.36
C LEU A 41 21.14 -18.99 18.76
N PRO A 42 20.39 -20.05 19.12
CA PRO A 42 20.96 -21.25 19.75
C PRO A 42 21.78 -22.13 18.81
N SER A 43 21.60 -21.99 17.48
CA SER A 43 22.35 -22.81 16.51
C SER A 43 22.89 -22.03 15.33
N LYS A 44 24.07 -22.46 14.87
CA LYS A 44 24.73 -21.94 13.65
C LYS A 44 23.82 -22.03 12.42
N ARG A 45 23.03 -23.10 12.29
CA ARG A 45 22.12 -23.28 11.15
C ARG A 45 20.97 -22.26 11.17
N LEU A 46 20.42 -21.94 12.34
CA LEU A 46 19.39 -20.90 12.46
C LEU A 46 19.97 -19.52 12.18
N ARG A 47 21.15 -19.21 12.73
CA ARG A 47 21.87 -17.96 12.46
C ARG A 47 22.08 -17.73 10.97
N ASN A 48 22.57 -18.73 10.25
CA ASN A 48 22.77 -18.65 8.80
C ASN A 48 21.47 -18.46 8.02
N LYS A 49 20.36 -19.08 8.46
CA LYS A 49 19.04 -18.89 7.83
C LYS A 49 18.52 -17.47 8.04
N VAL A 50 18.71 -16.90 9.23
CA VAL A 50 18.30 -15.52 9.56
C VAL A 50 19.17 -14.51 8.82
N ALA A 51 20.50 -14.66 8.85
CA ALA A 51 21.44 -13.84 8.08
C ALA A 51 21.11 -13.88 6.57
N GLY A 52 20.78 -15.05 6.05
CA GLY A 52 20.39 -15.20 4.65
C GLY A 52 19.05 -14.56 4.33
N PHE A 53 18.06 -14.61 5.22
CA PHE A 53 16.75 -14.02 4.96
C PHE A 53 16.76 -12.49 5.14
N THR A 54 17.53 -11.98 6.09
CA THR A 54 17.73 -10.53 6.29
C THR A 54 18.38 -9.87 5.08
N THR A 55 19.41 -10.46 4.45
CA THR A 55 19.98 -9.92 3.20
C THR A 55 18.96 -9.88 2.05
N HIS A 56 18.08 -10.88 1.95
CA HIS A 56 17.02 -10.87 0.95
C HIS A 56 16.00 -9.75 1.20
N LEU A 57 15.69 -9.46 2.46
CA LEU A 57 14.80 -8.35 2.81
C LEU A 57 15.48 -7.00 2.54
N MET A 58 16.76 -6.85 2.85
CA MET A 58 17.52 -5.62 2.56
C MET A 58 17.55 -5.28 1.06
N ARG A 59 17.79 -6.28 0.20
CA ARG A 59 17.71 -6.09 -1.27
C ARG A 59 16.30 -5.70 -1.75
N ARG A 60 15.25 -6.14 -1.04
CA ARG A 60 13.88 -5.77 -1.38
C ARG A 60 13.55 -4.36 -0.91
N ILE A 61 14.02 -3.96 0.26
CA ILE A 61 13.85 -2.61 0.81
C ILE A 61 14.46 -1.57 -0.13
N GLN A 62 15.64 -1.86 -0.71
CA GLN A 62 16.25 -0.96 -1.71
C GLN A 62 15.42 -0.77 -2.99
N ARG A 63 14.59 -1.76 -3.35
CA ARG A 63 13.72 -1.67 -4.53
C ARG A 63 12.38 -1.00 -4.22
N GLY A 64 12.01 -0.91 -2.95
CA GLY A 64 10.76 -0.33 -2.53
C GLY A 64 10.31 -0.79 -1.13
N PRO A 65 9.19 -0.23 -0.63
CA PRO A 65 8.68 -0.56 0.68
C PRO A 65 8.28 -2.04 0.79
N VAL A 66 8.74 -2.71 1.84
CA VAL A 66 8.45 -4.13 2.08
C VAL A 66 7.32 -4.24 3.10
N ARG A 67 6.25 -4.95 2.73
CA ARG A 67 5.10 -5.18 3.62
C ARG A 67 5.53 -5.85 4.93
N GLY A 68 5.08 -5.27 6.04
CA GLY A 68 5.28 -5.80 7.39
C GLY A 68 6.70 -5.60 7.94
N ILE A 69 7.39 -4.56 7.49
CA ILE A 69 8.59 -4.01 8.11
C ILE A 69 8.33 -2.51 8.21
N SER A 70 8.31 -1.97 9.43
CA SER A 70 8.32 -0.53 9.63
C SER A 70 9.76 -0.06 9.81
N LEU A 71 10.18 0.88 8.98
CA LEU A 71 11.40 1.64 9.20
C LEU A 71 10.97 3.00 9.73
N LYS A 72 11.58 3.46 10.83
CA LYS A 72 11.30 4.81 11.37
C LYS A 72 11.41 5.89 10.29
N LEU A 73 12.40 5.76 9.41
CA LEU A 73 12.58 6.64 8.26
C LEU A 73 11.34 6.68 7.32
N GLN A 74 10.70 5.53 7.10
CA GLN A 74 9.49 5.44 6.28
C GLN A 74 8.26 6.00 7.01
N GLU A 75 8.21 5.87 8.33
CA GLU A 75 7.14 6.43 9.15
C GLU A 75 7.21 7.96 9.14
N GLU A 76 8.40 8.54 9.32
CA GLU A 76 8.61 9.99 9.29
C GLU A 76 8.29 10.61 7.90
N GLU A 77 8.73 9.97 6.81
CA GLU A 77 8.37 10.44 5.45
C GLU A 77 6.86 10.33 5.19
N ARG A 78 6.23 9.26 5.71
CA ARG A 78 4.79 9.05 5.56
C ARG A 78 3.99 10.07 6.36
N GLU A 79 4.39 10.38 7.59
CA GLU A 79 3.77 11.41 8.42
C GLU A 79 3.84 12.77 7.72
N ARG A 80 5.02 13.19 7.25
CA ARG A 80 5.17 14.45 6.50
C ARG A 80 4.26 14.55 5.27
N ARG A 81 4.05 13.43 4.57
CA ARG A 81 3.15 13.38 3.40
C ARG A 81 1.67 13.40 3.78
N MET A 82 1.30 12.79 4.90
CA MET A 82 -0.09 12.79 5.39
C MET A 82 -0.46 14.12 6.04
N ASP A 83 0.49 14.76 6.72
CA ASP A 83 0.33 16.09 7.35
C ASP A 83 0.36 17.22 6.33
N PHE A 84 0.72 16.93 5.08
CA PHE A 84 0.69 17.90 4.00
C PHE A 84 -0.76 18.26 3.67
N VAL A 85 -1.20 19.40 4.19
CA VAL A 85 -2.48 20.02 3.82
C VAL A 85 -2.22 20.89 2.59
N PRO A 86 -2.85 20.61 1.43
CA PRO A 86 -2.70 21.45 0.26
C PRO A 86 -3.35 22.82 0.49
N GLU A 87 -2.84 23.86 -0.16
CA GLU A 87 -3.38 25.22 -0.05
C GLU A 87 -4.84 25.31 -0.53
N LYS A 88 -5.22 24.50 -1.52
CA LYS A 88 -6.58 24.36 -2.02
C LYS A 88 -7.09 22.97 -1.72
N SER A 89 -8.26 22.90 -1.08
CA SER A 89 -8.90 21.63 -0.77
C SER A 89 -9.48 21.01 -2.03
N ALA A 90 -9.37 19.70 -2.20
CA ALA A 90 -10.02 19.00 -3.32
C ALA A 90 -11.55 19.11 -3.30
N LEU A 91 -12.13 19.51 -2.16
CA LEU A 91 -13.56 19.77 -1.97
C LEU A 91 -13.97 21.20 -2.39
N GLU A 92 -13.01 22.11 -2.56
CA GLU A 92 -13.29 23.46 -3.04
C GLU A 92 -13.49 23.40 -4.56
N VAL A 93 -14.70 23.02 -4.95
CA VAL A 93 -15.14 22.98 -6.35
C VAL A 93 -16.03 24.20 -6.59
N GLU A 94 -15.87 24.87 -7.72
CA GLU A 94 -16.66 26.05 -8.10
C GLU A 94 -18.16 25.72 -8.27
N GLU A 95 -18.48 24.46 -8.61
CA GLU A 95 -19.84 23.98 -8.85
C GLU A 95 -20.04 22.56 -8.25
N ILE A 96 -20.93 22.45 -7.27
CA ILE A 96 -21.45 21.22 -6.67
C ILE A 96 -22.69 20.80 -7.46
N ARG A 97 -22.56 19.72 -8.23
CA ARG A 97 -23.67 19.16 -9.01
C ARG A 97 -24.54 18.24 -8.16
N VAL A 98 -25.84 18.51 -8.14
CA VAL A 98 -26.83 17.78 -7.33
C VAL A 98 -28.01 17.32 -8.18
N ASP A 99 -28.60 16.20 -7.77
CA ASP A 99 -29.81 15.64 -8.35
C ASP A 99 -31.05 16.40 -7.87
N LYS A 100 -32.17 16.22 -8.58
CA LYS A 100 -33.47 16.86 -8.28
C LYS A 100 -33.94 16.61 -6.84
N GLU A 101 -33.94 15.36 -6.40
CA GLU A 101 -34.39 14.98 -5.06
C GLU A 101 -33.50 15.60 -3.96
N THR A 102 -32.19 15.69 -4.22
CA THR A 102 -31.26 16.31 -3.26
C THR A 102 -31.42 17.83 -3.18
N MET A 103 -31.83 18.51 -4.26
CA MET A 103 -32.18 19.93 -4.23
C MET A 103 -33.44 20.20 -3.40
N GLU A 104 -34.46 19.34 -3.53
CA GLU A 104 -35.68 19.45 -2.71
C GLU A 104 -35.38 19.20 -1.23
N MET A 105 -34.49 18.25 -0.92
CA MET A 105 -34.00 18.02 0.43
C MET A 105 -33.29 19.26 0.99
N LEU A 106 -32.40 19.90 0.21
CA LEU A 106 -31.71 21.13 0.62
C LEU A 106 -32.70 22.28 0.87
N ALA A 107 -33.77 22.38 0.07
CA ALA A 107 -34.82 23.36 0.27
C ALA A 107 -35.62 23.14 1.56
N ALA A 108 -35.98 21.89 1.87
CA ALA A 108 -36.68 21.53 3.11
C ALA A 108 -35.86 21.80 4.38
N LEU A 109 -34.53 21.68 4.28
CA LEU A 109 -33.59 21.97 5.37
C LEU A 109 -33.21 23.45 5.49
N GLY A 110 -33.74 24.33 4.61
CA GLY A 110 -33.46 25.76 4.62
C GLY A 110 -32.09 26.14 4.05
N MET A 111 -31.47 25.27 3.25
CA MET A 111 -30.15 25.48 2.61
C MET A 111 -30.24 25.60 1.08
N ALA A 112 -31.36 26.13 0.57
CA ALA A 112 -31.62 26.24 -0.88
C ALA A 112 -30.66 27.17 -1.62
N GLU A 113 -30.11 28.19 -0.95
CA GLU A 113 -29.31 29.26 -1.56
C GLU A 113 -27.79 29.10 -1.31
N LEU A 114 -27.31 27.86 -1.16
CA LEU A 114 -25.88 27.63 -0.99
C LEU A 114 -25.12 28.03 -2.26
N PRO A 115 -24.11 28.91 -2.17
CA PRO A 115 -23.33 29.34 -3.33
C PRO A 115 -22.58 28.13 -3.91
N GLY A 116 -22.65 27.99 -5.24
CA GLY A 116 -21.97 26.92 -5.97
C GLY A 116 -22.80 25.63 -6.13
N VAL A 117 -24.04 25.54 -5.65
CA VAL A 117 -24.88 24.36 -5.89
C VAL A 117 -25.65 24.50 -7.21
N ALA A 118 -25.47 23.57 -8.14
CA ALA A 118 -26.14 23.56 -9.43
C ALA A 118 -26.78 22.20 -9.72
N GLN A 119 -27.91 22.20 -10.41
CA GLN A 119 -28.58 20.97 -10.81
C GLN A 119 -27.80 20.28 -11.94
N GLN A 120 -27.50 19.00 -11.77
CA GLN A 120 -26.83 18.23 -12.82
C GLN A 120 -27.75 18.08 -14.04
N PRO A 121 -27.27 18.33 -15.28
CA PRO A 121 -28.07 18.05 -16.48
C PRO A 121 -28.35 16.55 -16.57
N GLU A 122 -29.62 16.21 -16.78
CA GLU A 122 -30.11 14.85 -16.95
C GLU A 122 -29.40 14.19 -18.14
N VAL A 123 -28.31 13.47 -17.90
CA VAL A 123 -27.65 12.68 -18.94
C VAL A 123 -28.49 11.42 -19.11
N SER A 124 -29.36 11.42 -20.11
CA SER A 124 -30.04 10.21 -20.60
C SER A 124 -29.06 9.26 -21.32
N SER A 125 -27.84 9.10 -20.81
CA SER A 125 -26.95 8.03 -21.22
C SER A 125 -27.23 6.82 -20.34
N ALA A 126 -28.31 6.12 -20.63
CA ALA A 126 -28.36 4.71 -20.26
C ALA A 126 -27.06 4.09 -20.83
N PRO A 127 -26.19 3.48 -20.01
CA PRO A 127 -25.12 2.67 -20.58
C PRO A 127 -25.81 1.60 -21.40
N ALA A 128 -25.63 1.64 -22.72
CA ALA A 128 -26.02 0.54 -23.58
C ALA A 128 -25.21 -0.68 -23.14
N TYR A 129 -25.74 -1.44 -22.19
CA TYR A 129 -25.32 -2.81 -21.92
C TYR A 129 -25.79 -3.66 -23.09
N SER A 130 -25.21 -3.41 -24.26
CA SER A 130 -25.24 -4.31 -25.38
C SER A 130 -24.42 -5.53 -24.96
N ARG A 131 -25.12 -6.54 -24.44
CA ARG A 131 -24.57 -7.89 -24.23
C ARG A 131 -23.95 -8.30 -25.58
N PRO A 132 -22.63 -8.57 -25.67
CA PRO A 132 -22.05 -9.04 -26.92
C PRO A 132 -22.77 -10.32 -27.33
N PRO A 133 -23.17 -10.48 -28.61
CA PRO A 133 -23.78 -11.72 -29.06
C PRO A 133 -22.81 -12.88 -28.77
N TYR A 134 -23.29 -13.86 -28.01
CA TYR A 134 -22.55 -15.05 -27.66
C TYR A 134 -22.32 -15.85 -28.95
N GLY A 135 -21.16 -15.69 -29.57
CA GLY A 135 -20.90 -16.29 -30.89
C GLY A 135 -19.57 -15.91 -31.51
N GLY A 136 -18.47 -15.99 -30.75
CA GLY A 136 -17.13 -15.96 -31.34
C GLY A 136 -16.77 -17.32 -31.94
N PRO A 137 -16.16 -17.39 -33.14
CA PRO A 137 -15.79 -18.66 -33.78
C PRO A 137 -14.77 -19.42 -32.93
N ARG A 138 -15.05 -20.71 -32.70
CA ARG A 138 -14.14 -21.65 -32.03
C ARG A 138 -12.85 -21.73 -32.85
N ARG A 139 -11.74 -21.20 -32.32
CA ARG A 139 -10.41 -21.51 -32.83
C ARG A 139 -10.08 -22.95 -32.44
N ASP A 140 -9.98 -23.82 -33.44
CA ASP A 140 -9.42 -25.14 -33.29
C ASP A 140 -7.98 -25.04 -32.76
N ARG A 141 -7.67 -25.81 -31.72
CA ARG A 141 -6.30 -25.98 -31.22
C ARG A 141 -5.54 -26.87 -32.20
N VAL A 142 -4.38 -26.39 -32.64
CA VAL A 142 -3.22 -27.22 -32.99
C VAL A 142 -2.26 -27.18 -31.81
#